data_AF-A0AAN1D2U4-F1
#
_entry.id   AF-A0AAN1D2U4-F1
#
_cell.length_a   1.000
_cell.length_b   1.000
_cell.length_c   1.000
_cell.angle_alpha   90.00
_cell.angle_beta   90.00
_cell.angle_gamma   90.00
#
_symmetry.space_group_name_H-M   'P 1'
#
loop_
_entity.id
_entity.type
_entity.pdbx_description
1 polymer ?
#
loop_
_entity_poly.entity_id
_entity_poly.type
_entity_poly.pdbx_seq_one_letter_code
_entity_poly.pdbx_strand_id
1 'polypeptide(L)' 'MQRGKLTAIITGAISLLLAIAYLLLVQILDFRGEMKPAPMVEMLPTTISVFAQPHIDQAFHS' A
#
# COMPACT_ATOMS: atom_id res chain seq x y z
N MET A 1 -45.72 -9.66 25.90
CA MET A 1 -44.35 -9.90 26.40
C MET A 1 -43.59 -11.00 25.64
N GLN A 2 -44.20 -12.14 25.30
CA GLN A 2 -43.51 -13.22 24.56
C GLN A 2 -43.18 -12.88 23.09
N ARG A 3 -44.13 -12.24 22.37
CA ARG A 3 -43.92 -11.84 20.96
C ARG A 3 -42.74 -10.88 20.77
N GLY A 4 -42.57 -9.93 21.69
CA GLY A 4 -41.44 -8.99 21.68
C GLY A 4 -40.08 -9.64 21.90
N LYS A 5 -40.01 -10.69 22.73
CA LYS A 5 -38.79 -11.48 22.91
C LYS A 5 -38.45 -12.26 21.63
N LEU A 6 -39.45 -12.87 21.01
CA LEU A 6 -39.27 -13.62 19.77
C LEU A 6 -38.75 -12.71 18.64
N THR A 7 -39.35 -11.54 18.46
CA THR A 7 -38.88 -10.57 17.46
C THR A 7 -37.47 -10.08 17.75
N ALA A 8 -37.11 -9.82 19.01
CA ALA A 8 -35.76 -9.39 19.38
C ALA A 8 -34.70 -10.46 19.04
N ILE A 9 -35.00 -11.73 19.31
CA ILE A 9 -34.11 -12.84 18.98
C ILE A 9 -33.97 -12.99 17.47
N ILE A 10 -35.07 -12.94 16.72
CA ILE A 10 -35.05 -13.06 15.26
C ILE A 10 -34.26 -11.92 14.63
N THR A 11 -34.53 -10.68 15.02
CA THR A 11 -33.79 -9.52 14.49
C THR A 11 -32.30 -9.58 14.85
N GLY A 12 -31.96 -10.00 16.07
CA GLY A 12 -30.56 -10.22 16.48
C GLY A 12 -29.87 -11.31 15.65
N ALA A 13 -30.56 -12.43 15.41
CA ALA A 13 -30.03 -13.52 14.58
C ALA A 13 -29.83 -13.09 13.12
N ILE A 14 -30.77 -12.33 12.54
CA ILE A 14 -30.64 -11.77 11.20
C ILE A 14 -29.46 -10.81 11.12
N SER A 15 -29.31 -9.91 12.11
CA SER A 15 -28.19 -8.97 12.17
C SER A 15 -26.84 -9.70 12.24
N LEU A 16 -26.74 -10.76 13.05
CA LEU A 16 -25.53 -11.56 13.16
C LEU A 16 -25.22 -12.31 11.86
N LEU A 17 -26.23 -12.88 11.21
CA LEU A 17 -26.07 -13.56 9.92
C LEU A 17 -25.57 -12.59 8.85
N LEU A 18 -26.17 -11.40 8.76
CA LEU A 18 -25.73 -10.36 7.83
C LEU A 18 -24.31 -9.88 8.12
N ALA A 19 -23.94 -9.73 9.39
CA ALA A 19 -22.58 -9.34 9.78
C ALA A 19 -21.54 -10.39 9.32
N ILE A 20 -21.82 -11.68 9.56
CA ILE A 20 -20.96 -12.78 9.11
C ILE A 20 -20.89 -12.80 7.58
N ALA A 21 -22.02 -12.70 6.89
CA ALA A 21 -22.07 -12.67 5.43
C ALA A 21 -21.25 -11.50 4.86
N TYR A 22 -21.34 -10.32 5.48
CA TYR A 22 -20.54 -9.15 5.10
C TYR A 22 -19.05 -9.40 5.27
N LEU A 23 -18.61 -9.95 6.40
CA LEU A 23 -17.20 -10.27 6.63
C LEU A 23 -16.68 -11.29 5.62
N LEU A 24 -17.45 -12.33 5.31
CA LEU A 24 -17.09 -13.31 4.29
C LEU A 24 -17.00 -12.69 2.89
N LEU A 25 -17.94 -11.81 2.54
CA LEU A 25 -17.94 -11.09 1.28
C LEU A 25 -16.70 -10.21 1.17
N VAL A 26 -16.41 -9.39 2.19
CA VAL A 26 -15.20 -8.54 2.23
C VAL A 26 -13.95 -9.40 2.15
N GLN A 27 -13.91 -10.54 2.85
CA GLN A 27 -12.77 -11.45 2.78
C GLN A 27 -12.52 -11.97 1.36
N ILE A 28 -13.59 -12.36 0.64
CA ILE A 28 -13.49 -12.79 -0.76
C ILE A 28 -13.04 -11.63 -1.65
N LEU A 29 -13.59 -10.44 -1.43
CA LEU A 29 -13.19 -9.23 -2.14
C LEU A 29 -11.79 -8.75 -1.78
N ASP A 30 -11.22 -9.14 -0.65
CA ASP A 30 -9.86 -8.78 -0.24
C ASP A 30 -8.83 -9.75 -0.83
N PHE A 31 -9.25 -10.96 -1.23
CA PHE A 31 -8.44 -11.93 -1.98
C PHE A 31 -8.09 -11.48 -3.42
N ARG A 32 -7.98 -10.17 -3.70
CA ARG A 32 -7.56 -9.56 -4.99
C ARG A 32 -6.13 -9.92 -5.41
N GLY A 33 -5.45 -10.78 -4.66
CA GLY A 33 -4.08 -11.21 -4.90
C GLY A 33 -3.09 -10.36 -4.11
N GLU A 34 -1.91 -10.94 -3.88
CA GLU A 34 -0.78 -10.29 -3.23
C GLU A 34 -0.54 -8.90 -3.84
N MET A 35 -0.54 -7.87 -2.99
CA MET A 35 -0.07 -6.55 -3.39
C MET A 35 1.39 -6.69 -3.82
N LYS A 36 1.66 -6.77 -5.13
CA LYS A 36 3.04 -6.76 -5.61
C LYS A 36 3.67 -5.45 -5.15
N PRO A 37 4.84 -5.48 -4.50
CA PRO A 37 5.50 -4.26 -4.09
C PRO A 37 5.68 -3.36 -5.32
N ALA A 38 5.51 -2.06 -5.13
CA ALA A 38 5.75 -1.10 -6.20
C ALA A 38 7.13 -1.37 -6.81
N PRO A 39 7.29 -1.26 -8.13
CA PRO A 39 8.59 -1.44 -8.76
C PRO A 39 9.62 -0.59 -8.03
N MET A 40 10.60 -1.25 -7.42
CA MET A 40 11.77 -0.55 -6.90
C MET A 40 12.56 -0.09 -8.11
N VAL A 41 12.48 1.19 -8.41
CA VAL A 41 13.40 1.82 -9.35
C VAL A 41 14.78 1.64 -8.71
N GLU A 42 15.62 0.79 -9.31
CA GLU A 42 17.04 0.80 -9.00
C GLU A 42 17.55 2.21 -9.33
N MET A 43 17.69 3.06 -8.32
CA MET A 43 18.44 4.29 -8.43
C MET A 43 19.87 3.88 -8.76
N LEU A 44 20.18 3.80 -10.05
CA LEU A 44 21.56 3.66 -10.52
C LEU A 44 22.34 4.80 -9.84
N PRO A 45 23.44 4.49 -9.15
CA PRO A 45 24.27 5.54 -8.58
C PRO A 45 24.77 6.40 -9.73
N THR A 46 24.24 7.62 -9.84
CA THR A 46 24.77 8.64 -10.76
C THR A 46 26.18 8.94 -10.29
N THR A 47 27.15 8.23 -10.87
CA THR A 47 28.57 8.43 -10.60
C THR A 47 28.95 9.70 -11.37
N ILE A 48 28.85 10.85 -10.71
CA ILE A 48 29.32 12.12 -11.27
C ILE A 48 30.85 12.09 -11.26
N SER A 49 31.45 11.87 -12.43
CA SER A 49 32.87 12.10 -12.63
C SER A 49 33.13 13.60 -12.66
N VAL A 50 33.67 14.14 -11.57
CA VAL A 50 34.24 15.49 -11.56
C VAL A 50 35.55 15.43 -12.35
N PHE A 51 35.50 15.82 -13.63
CA PHE A 51 36.71 16.09 -14.38
C PHE A 51 37.34 17.34 -13.75
N ALA A 52 38.50 17.18 -13.11
CA ALA A 52 39.29 18.32 -12.68
C ALA A 52 39.70 19.10 -13.94
N GLN A 53 39.09 20.27 -14.14
CA GLN A 53 39.51 21.22 -15.16
C GLN A 53 40.98 21.57 -14.84
N PRO A 54 41.95 21.30 -15.74
CA PRO A 54 43.31 21.76 -15.50
C PRO A 54 43.26 23.29 -15.49
N HIS A 55 43.50 23.85 -14.31
CA HIS A 55 43.72 25.26 -14.10
C HIS A 55 45.00 25.62 -14.86
N ILE A 56 44.84 26.13 -16.09
CA ILE A 56 45.94 26.72 -16.85
C ILE A 56 46.28 28.04 -16.18
N ASP A 57 47.09 27.97 -15.15
CA ASP A 57 47.98 29.06 -14.80
C ASP A 57 49.41 28.55 -14.94
N GLN A 58 50.26 29.43 -15.46
CA GLN A 58 51.71 29.31 -15.63
C GLN A 58 52.19 28.76 -16.98
N ALA A 59 52.14 29.64 -17.99
CA ALA A 59 53.32 29.90 -18.81
C ALA A 59 53.32 31.38 -19.21
N PHE A 60 54.05 32.21 -18.45
CA PHE A 60 55.20 33.01 -18.92
C PHE A 60 54.80 34.16 -19.85
N HIS A 61 54.63 35.40 -19.38
CA HIS A 61 55.73 36.35 -19.13
C HIS A 61 56.89 36.22 -20.12
N SER A 62 56.77 36.87 -21.27
CA SER A 62 57.86 37.57 -21.97
C SER A 62 57.27 38.59 -22.93
#